data_AF-A0A7C2ZRY2-F1
#
_entry.id   AF-A0A7C2ZRY2-F1
#
_cell.length_a   1.000
_cell.length_b   1.000
_cell.length_c   1.000
_cell.angle_alpha   90.00
_cell.angle_beta   90.00
_cell.angle_gamma   90.00
#
_symmetry.space_group_name_H-M   'P 1'
#
loop_
_entity.id
_entity.type
_entity.pdbx_description
1 polymer ?
#
loop_
_entity_poly.entity_id
_entity_poly.type
_entity_poly.pdbx_seq_one_letter_code
_entity_poly.pdbx_strand_id
1 'polypeptide(L)'
;MLRRILILTTIFTLSLAVCLAEAAMQLSGNPAPLKAGDNLLAAAVYNDSPGSSDLTLIIQLKADDQILIDEGSPCKAIEPKQDLPSKDDPTGWTKPDFDDSSWQDAKYGVGYGDGDDNTEIGSKAANTVSIYTRAWFTISNPSSINKLDLGVDYDDACVIFINGVEVARTAGTDIPDKPHWDSWSDKGSGQTHEASKTDPPTYEWLEVPVEIISAVTPVSKTALTWGALKEIR
;
A
#
# COMPACT_ATOMS: atom_id res chain seq x y z
N MET A 1 -10.66 17.24 -73.94
CA MET A 1 -10.99 15.92 -73.32
C MET A 1 -10.70 16.03 -71.83
N LEU A 2 -11.74 15.81 -71.01
CA LEU A 2 -11.80 16.09 -69.56
C LEU A 2 -10.77 15.29 -68.74
N ARG A 3 -9.98 15.97 -67.89
CA ARG A 3 -9.23 15.35 -66.78
C ARG A 3 -10.16 15.21 -65.57
N ARG A 4 -10.36 13.98 -65.10
CA ARG A 4 -11.06 13.68 -63.84
C ARG A 4 -10.14 13.99 -62.66
N ILE A 5 -10.60 14.85 -61.76
CA ILE A 5 -9.95 15.14 -60.48
C ILE A 5 -10.43 14.08 -59.48
N LEU A 6 -9.51 13.26 -58.98
CA LEU A 6 -9.76 12.27 -57.94
C LEU A 6 -9.56 12.98 -56.59
N ILE A 7 -10.64 13.20 -55.84
CA ILE A 7 -10.55 13.70 -54.46
C ILE A 7 -10.29 12.48 -53.57
N LEU A 8 -9.07 12.42 -53.02
CA LEU A 8 -8.66 11.41 -52.07
C LEU A 8 -9.13 11.84 -50.67
N THR A 9 -10.23 11.27 -50.19
CA THR A 9 -10.70 11.49 -48.83
C THR A 9 -9.87 10.62 -47.89
N THR A 10 -8.85 11.20 -47.28
CA THR A 10 -8.04 10.50 -46.27
C THR A 10 -8.87 10.38 -44.99
N ILE A 11 -9.33 9.16 -44.68
CA ILE A 11 -9.98 8.85 -43.41
C ILE A 11 -8.86 8.74 -42.37
N PHE A 12 -8.77 9.73 -41.48
CA PHE A 12 -7.94 9.64 -40.28
C PHE A 12 -8.69 8.77 -39.26
N THR A 13 -8.31 7.50 -39.14
CA THR A 13 -8.73 6.69 -38.00
C THR A 13 -7.94 7.16 -36.78
N LEU A 14 -8.58 7.93 -35.90
CA LEU A 14 -8.06 8.22 -34.57
C LEU A 14 -8.11 6.90 -33.79
N SER A 15 -6.98 6.18 -33.76
CA SER A 15 -6.82 5.06 -32.85
C SER A 15 -6.75 5.65 -31.44
N LEU A 16 -7.87 5.65 -30.73
CA LEU A 16 -7.88 5.88 -29.30
C LEU A 16 -7.10 4.71 -28.69
N ALA A 17 -5.81 4.91 -28.44
CA ALA A 17 -5.08 4.03 -27.56
C ALA A 17 -5.75 4.18 -26.19
N VAL A 18 -6.67 3.28 -25.87
CA VAL A 18 -6.94 2.97 -24.47
C VAL A 18 -5.64 2.34 -24.01
N CYS A 19 -4.71 3.18 -23.54
CA CYS A 19 -3.69 2.75 -22.63
C CYS A 19 -4.49 2.28 -21.42
N LEU A 20 -4.81 0.99 -21.37
CA LEU A 20 -5.10 0.36 -20.09
C LEU A 20 -3.79 0.56 -19.34
N ALA A 21 -3.74 1.57 -18.47
CA ALA A 21 -2.63 1.68 -17.54
C ALA A 21 -2.63 0.36 -16.78
N GLU A 22 -1.55 -0.39 -16.90
CA GLU A 22 -1.30 -1.55 -16.05
C GLU A 22 -1.28 -1.06 -14.61
N ALA A 23 -1.80 -1.88 -13.69
CA ALA A 23 -1.71 -1.61 -12.27
C ALA A 23 -0.23 -1.42 -11.92
N ALA A 24 0.10 -0.24 -11.39
CA ALA A 24 1.46 0.13 -11.05
C ALA A 24 1.47 0.96 -9.78
N MET A 25 2.54 0.87 -9.02
CA MET A 25 2.75 1.68 -7.84
C MET A 25 2.85 3.16 -8.20
N GLN A 26 2.14 4.00 -7.45
CA GLN A 26 2.16 5.45 -7.57
C GLN A 26 2.28 6.09 -6.19
N LEU A 27 2.99 7.22 -6.13
CA LEU A 27 3.00 8.08 -4.95
C LEU A 27 1.60 8.65 -4.67
N SER A 28 1.23 8.71 -3.39
CA SER A 28 -0.01 9.36 -2.92
C SER A 28 0.03 10.89 -3.06
N GLY A 29 1.24 11.46 -3.21
CA GLY A 29 1.50 12.89 -3.17
C GLY A 29 1.80 13.43 -1.77
N ASN A 30 1.67 12.61 -0.72
CA ASN A 30 2.08 12.98 0.63
C ASN A 30 3.56 12.64 0.87
N PRO A 31 4.36 13.51 1.49
CA PRO A 31 5.69 13.14 1.95
C PRO A 31 5.59 12.14 3.12
N ALA A 32 6.58 11.26 3.24
CA ALA A 32 6.75 10.35 4.36
C ALA A 32 7.17 11.13 5.62
N PRO A 33 6.36 11.14 6.69
CA PRO A 33 6.75 11.79 7.93
C PRO A 33 7.80 10.94 8.67
N LEU A 34 8.98 11.50 8.91
CA LEU A 34 10.11 10.84 9.57
C LEU A 34 10.52 11.56 10.84
N LYS A 35 10.85 10.78 11.87
CA LYS A 35 11.47 11.26 13.11
C LYS A 35 12.75 10.50 13.43
N ALA A 36 13.56 11.06 14.31
CA ALA A 36 14.66 10.32 14.92
C ALA A 36 14.11 9.16 15.78
N GLY A 37 14.82 8.04 15.80
CA GLY A 37 14.41 6.80 16.45
C GLY A 37 13.49 5.95 15.56
N ASP A 38 12.56 5.26 16.20
CA ASP A 38 11.73 4.26 15.54
C ASP A 38 10.58 4.88 14.74
N ASN A 39 10.45 4.45 13.49
CA ASN A 39 9.40 4.78 12.54
C ASN A 39 8.73 3.49 12.10
N LEU A 40 7.47 3.59 11.72
CA LEU A 40 6.66 2.45 11.30
C LEU A 40 6.38 2.51 9.80
N LEU A 41 6.71 1.43 9.10
CA LEU A 41 6.12 1.11 7.80
C LEU A 41 4.94 0.18 8.04
N ALA A 42 3.78 0.58 7.56
CA ALA A 42 2.56 -0.23 7.58
C ALA A 42 2.11 -0.43 6.14
N ALA A 43 1.68 -1.64 5.79
CA ALA A 43 1.27 -1.95 4.42
C ALA A 43 0.09 -2.91 4.40
N ALA A 44 -0.85 -2.66 3.51
CA ALA A 44 -1.94 -3.57 3.24
C ALA A 44 -1.87 -4.01 1.78
N VAL A 45 -1.99 -5.31 1.57
CA VAL A 45 -2.10 -5.94 0.25
C VAL A 45 -3.48 -6.55 0.12
N TYR A 46 -4.03 -6.52 -1.09
CA TYR A 46 -5.40 -6.85 -1.44
C TYR A 46 -5.41 -7.71 -2.70
N ASN A 47 -6.25 -8.74 -2.69
CA ASN A 47 -6.57 -9.51 -3.88
C ASN A 47 -7.41 -8.70 -4.87
N ASP A 48 -7.47 -9.18 -6.12
CA ASP A 48 -8.41 -8.75 -7.16
C ASP A 48 -9.85 -9.05 -6.80
N SER A 49 -10.07 -10.10 -6.00
CA SER A 49 -11.37 -10.63 -5.68
C SER A 49 -11.31 -11.54 -4.44
N PRO A 50 -12.44 -11.77 -3.76
CA PRO A 50 -12.51 -12.73 -2.65
C PRO A 50 -12.22 -14.19 -3.03
N GLY A 51 -12.09 -14.50 -4.33
CA GLY A 51 -11.85 -15.84 -4.86
C GLY A 51 -10.43 -16.08 -5.37
N SER A 52 -9.54 -15.09 -5.23
CA SER A 52 -8.15 -15.16 -5.71
C SER A 52 -7.41 -16.37 -5.13
N SER A 53 -6.47 -16.90 -5.92
CA SER A 53 -5.69 -18.09 -5.59
C SER A 53 -4.46 -17.81 -4.73
N ASP A 54 -3.95 -16.60 -4.81
CA ASP A 54 -2.66 -16.17 -4.33
C ASP A 54 -2.72 -14.69 -3.94
N LEU A 55 -1.75 -14.28 -3.14
CA LEU A 55 -1.56 -12.91 -2.67
C LEU A 55 -0.14 -12.82 -2.15
N THR A 56 0.62 -11.79 -2.54
CA THR A 56 2.00 -11.60 -2.07
C THR A 56 2.32 -10.15 -1.77
N LEU A 57 3.16 -9.93 -0.76
CA LEU A 57 3.71 -8.63 -0.42
C LEU A 57 5.17 -8.71 0.03
N ILE A 58 6.04 -8.13 -0.80
CA ILE A 58 7.46 -7.96 -0.54
C ILE A 58 7.82 -6.48 -0.65
N ILE A 59 8.49 -5.96 0.38
CA ILE A 59 8.85 -4.54 0.47
C ILE A 59 10.34 -4.41 0.77
N GLN A 60 11.02 -3.58 0.00
CA GLN A 60 12.35 -3.07 0.32
C GLN A 60 12.28 -1.56 0.53
N LEU A 61 12.73 -1.08 1.68
CA LEU A 61 12.82 0.34 2.01
C LEU A 61 14.27 0.74 2.18
N LYS A 62 14.70 1.77 1.46
CA LYS A 62 16.03 2.36 1.60
C LYS A 62 15.96 3.83 1.97
N ALA A 63 16.97 4.29 2.70
CA ALA A 63 17.30 5.70 2.85
C ALA A 63 18.75 5.91 2.42
N ASP A 64 18.98 6.72 1.38
CA ASP A 64 20.31 6.99 0.83
C ASP A 64 21.15 5.71 0.62
N ASP A 65 20.59 4.74 -0.11
CA ASP A 65 21.14 3.39 -0.39
C ASP A 65 21.27 2.43 0.82
N GLN A 66 21.07 2.91 2.05
CA GLN A 66 21.01 2.03 3.22
C GLN A 66 19.66 1.30 3.24
N ILE A 67 19.71 -0.03 3.19
CA ILE A 67 18.53 -0.88 3.40
C ILE A 67 18.09 -0.76 4.86
N LEU A 68 16.84 -0.33 5.05
CA LEU A 68 16.17 -0.18 6.34
C LEU A 68 15.21 -1.35 6.59
N ILE A 69 14.51 -1.77 5.54
CA ILE A 69 13.61 -2.93 5.50
C ILE A 69 13.92 -3.66 4.20
N ASP A 70 13.91 -4.98 4.25
CA ASP A 70 14.11 -5.87 3.11
C ASP A 70 13.20 -7.08 3.21
N GLU A 71 13.16 -7.89 2.14
CA GLU A 71 12.68 -9.26 2.22
C GLU A 71 13.33 -9.99 3.42
N GLY A 72 12.53 -10.78 4.16
CA GLY A 72 13.00 -11.48 5.34
C GLY A 72 13.14 -10.62 6.61
N SER A 73 13.00 -9.28 6.51
CA SER A 73 13.02 -8.39 7.68
C SER A 73 11.83 -8.67 8.61
N PRO A 74 12.03 -8.59 9.93
CA PRO A 74 10.97 -8.89 10.89
C PRO A 74 9.82 -7.89 10.78
N CYS A 75 8.59 -8.40 10.82
CA CYS A 75 7.38 -7.62 10.83
C CYS A 75 6.29 -8.30 11.68
N LYS A 76 5.18 -7.60 11.88
CA LYS A 76 3.91 -8.17 12.32
C LYS A 76 3.00 -8.33 11.12
N ALA A 77 2.25 -9.42 11.06
CA ALA A 77 1.27 -9.67 10.01
C ALA A 77 -0.07 -10.14 10.57
N ILE A 78 -1.16 -9.82 9.87
CA ILE A 78 -2.50 -10.33 10.18
C ILE A 78 -3.34 -10.47 8.91
N GLU A 79 -4.18 -11.49 8.86
CA GLU A 79 -5.35 -11.54 7.99
C GLU A 79 -6.54 -10.89 8.75
N PRO A 80 -6.85 -9.61 8.52
CA PRO A 80 -7.90 -8.93 9.26
C PRO A 80 -9.28 -9.53 8.95
N LYS A 81 -10.15 -9.55 9.96
CA LYS A 81 -11.56 -10.00 9.84
C LYS A 81 -12.57 -8.87 10.10
N GLN A 82 -12.06 -7.66 10.32
CA GLN A 82 -12.79 -6.44 10.57
C GLN A 82 -11.85 -5.24 10.38
N ASP A 83 -12.42 -4.04 10.28
CA ASP A 83 -11.66 -2.79 10.30
C ASP A 83 -10.93 -2.61 11.64
N LEU A 84 -9.70 -2.10 11.57
CA LEU A 84 -8.81 -1.95 12.73
C LEU A 84 -8.41 -0.47 12.92
N PRO A 85 -8.74 0.16 14.06
CA PRO A 85 -9.44 -0.41 15.22
C PRO A 85 -10.97 -0.52 15.06
N SER A 86 -11.58 0.19 14.12
CA SER A 86 -13.03 0.18 13.92
C SER A 86 -13.42 0.67 12.52
N LYS A 87 -14.70 0.49 12.17
CA LYS A 87 -15.28 0.94 10.90
C LYS A 87 -15.17 2.45 10.65
N ASP A 88 -15.13 3.25 11.71
CA ASP A 88 -15.01 4.71 11.61
C ASP A 88 -13.55 5.17 11.42
N ASP A 89 -12.57 4.29 11.71
CA ASP A 89 -11.14 4.52 11.54
C ASP A 89 -10.48 3.26 10.94
N PRO A 90 -10.81 2.88 9.68
CA PRO A 90 -10.39 1.61 9.10
C PRO A 90 -8.88 1.52 8.85
N THR A 91 -8.19 2.67 8.83
CA THR A 91 -6.74 2.77 8.67
C THR A 91 -6.02 3.16 9.96
N GLY A 92 -6.70 3.16 11.12
CA GLY A 92 -6.09 3.53 12.39
C GLY A 92 -4.94 2.60 12.81
N TRP A 93 -4.96 1.35 12.32
CA TRP A 93 -3.87 0.38 12.49
C TRP A 93 -2.54 0.78 11.85
N THR A 94 -2.51 1.78 10.96
CA THR A 94 -1.28 2.26 10.32
C THR A 94 -0.46 3.19 11.22
N LYS A 95 -1.02 3.59 12.37
CA LYS A 95 -0.40 4.55 13.29
C LYS A 95 0.59 3.86 14.24
N PRO A 96 1.71 4.50 14.59
CA PRO A 96 2.72 3.94 15.51
C PRO A 96 2.20 3.52 16.90
N ASP A 97 1.11 4.12 17.38
CA ASP A 97 0.52 3.86 18.70
C ASP A 97 -0.55 2.76 18.71
N PHE A 98 -0.90 2.19 17.55
CA PHE A 98 -1.78 1.04 17.48
C PHE A 98 -1.10 -0.20 18.08
N ASP A 99 -1.83 -0.93 18.92
CA ASP A 99 -1.39 -2.15 19.58
C ASP A 99 -1.54 -3.37 18.63
N ASP A 100 -0.41 -3.83 18.10
CA ASP A 100 -0.29 -4.99 17.23
C ASP A 100 0.19 -6.26 17.96
N SER A 101 0.17 -6.27 19.31
CA SER A 101 0.70 -7.39 20.10
C SER A 101 -0.01 -8.73 19.83
N SER A 102 -1.25 -8.69 19.34
CA SER A 102 -2.03 -9.86 18.94
C SER A 102 -1.72 -10.38 17.52
N TRP A 103 -0.94 -9.63 16.72
CA TRP A 103 -0.59 -10.00 15.37
C TRP A 103 0.53 -11.03 15.37
N GLN A 104 0.54 -11.87 14.34
CA GLN A 104 1.56 -12.89 14.14
C GLN A 104 2.93 -12.23 13.95
N ASP A 105 3.96 -12.76 14.62
CA ASP A 105 5.34 -12.46 14.27
C ASP A 105 5.67 -13.07 12.91
N ALA A 106 6.17 -12.25 12.00
CA ALA A 106 6.37 -12.57 10.59
C ALA A 106 7.71 -12.01 10.09
N LYS A 107 8.00 -12.31 8.83
CA LYS A 107 9.07 -11.74 8.02
C LYS A 107 8.52 -11.33 6.66
N TYR A 108 8.96 -10.20 6.12
CA TYR A 108 8.55 -9.75 4.76
C TYR A 108 8.83 -10.78 3.68
N GLY A 109 8.02 -10.76 2.61
CA GLY A 109 7.66 -11.98 1.87
C GLY A 109 6.47 -12.60 2.59
N VAL A 110 5.34 -11.90 2.59
CA VAL A 110 4.12 -12.31 3.29
C VAL A 110 2.99 -12.49 2.30
N GLY A 111 2.33 -13.65 2.36
CA GLY A 111 1.35 -14.00 1.36
C GLY A 111 0.88 -15.45 1.46
N TYR A 112 0.29 -15.95 0.37
CA TYR A 112 -0.04 -17.36 0.19
C TYR A 112 -0.16 -17.71 -1.30
N GLY A 113 -0.05 -19.00 -1.61
CA GLY A 113 -0.55 -19.57 -2.87
C GLY A 113 0.43 -19.64 -4.04
N ASP A 114 1.57 -18.94 -3.97
CA ASP A 114 2.62 -18.90 -5.00
C ASP A 114 3.94 -19.58 -4.60
N GLY A 115 4.20 -19.70 -3.30
CA GLY A 115 5.30 -20.50 -2.75
C GLY A 115 6.65 -19.79 -2.69
N ASP A 116 6.68 -18.47 -2.76
CA ASP A 116 7.87 -17.63 -2.59
C ASP A 116 7.85 -16.76 -1.32
N ASP A 117 6.79 -16.85 -0.51
CA ASP A 117 6.70 -16.14 0.77
C ASP A 117 7.58 -16.72 1.89
N ASN A 118 8.21 -15.82 2.64
CA ASN A 118 8.88 -16.15 3.91
C ASN A 118 7.89 -16.43 5.05
N THR A 119 6.70 -15.84 5.01
CA THR A 119 5.62 -16.07 5.98
C THR A 119 4.30 -16.31 5.27
N GLU A 120 3.84 -17.55 5.32
CA GLU A 120 2.53 -17.92 4.79
C GLU A 120 1.42 -17.48 5.76
N ILE A 121 0.47 -16.68 5.27
CA ILE A 121 -0.72 -16.21 6.01
C ILE A 121 -1.88 -16.03 5.04
N GLY A 122 -3.09 -16.40 5.47
CA GLY A 122 -4.26 -16.43 4.60
C GLY A 122 -4.35 -17.71 3.77
N SER A 123 -5.39 -17.79 2.94
CA SER A 123 -5.54 -18.82 1.90
C SER A 123 -6.81 -18.55 1.07
N LYS A 124 -6.86 -19.10 -0.14
CA LYS A 124 -8.10 -19.21 -0.93
C LYS A 124 -9.25 -19.85 -0.14
N ALA A 125 -8.96 -20.90 0.63
CA ALA A 125 -9.97 -21.62 1.41
C ALA A 125 -10.60 -20.75 2.52
N ALA A 126 -9.85 -19.77 3.03
CA ALA A 126 -10.32 -18.79 4.00
C ALA A 126 -11.05 -17.60 3.34
N ASN A 127 -11.12 -17.54 2.00
CA ASN A 127 -11.51 -16.36 1.22
C ASN A 127 -10.75 -15.13 1.71
N THR A 128 -9.43 -15.26 1.85
CA THR A 128 -8.58 -14.12 2.20
C THR A 128 -8.75 -13.04 1.15
N VAL A 129 -8.93 -11.81 1.62
CA VAL A 129 -9.13 -10.62 0.77
C VAL A 129 -7.96 -9.66 0.92
N SER A 130 -7.41 -9.57 2.13
CA SER A 130 -6.28 -8.69 2.43
C SER A 130 -5.39 -9.26 3.51
N ILE A 131 -4.14 -8.79 3.53
CA ILE A 131 -3.17 -9.02 4.59
C ILE A 131 -2.55 -7.68 4.98
N TYR A 132 -2.48 -7.42 6.28
CA TYR A 132 -1.88 -6.20 6.83
C TYR A 132 -0.55 -6.52 7.49
N THR A 133 0.45 -5.68 7.25
CA THR A 133 1.80 -5.80 7.83
C THR A 133 2.24 -4.51 8.53
N ARG A 134 3.05 -4.65 9.57
CA ARG A 134 3.64 -3.56 10.34
C ARG A 134 5.10 -3.88 10.64
N ALA A 135 6.02 -3.03 10.21
CA ALA A 135 7.45 -3.21 10.38
C ALA A 135 8.11 -1.93 10.87
N TRP A 136 8.91 -2.07 11.92
CA TRP A 136 9.65 -0.95 12.52
C TRP A 136 11.02 -0.80 11.88
N PHE A 137 11.42 0.45 11.66
CA PHE A 137 12.76 0.81 11.20
C PHE A 137 13.27 2.03 11.96
N THR A 138 14.57 2.11 12.17
CA THR A 138 15.18 3.17 12.99
C THR A 138 15.98 4.15 12.14
N ILE A 139 15.72 5.44 12.33
CA ILE A 139 16.49 6.53 11.71
C ILE A 139 17.25 7.28 12.80
N SER A 140 18.57 7.33 12.68
CA SER A 140 19.40 8.07 13.66
C SER A 140 19.33 9.58 13.47
N ASN A 141 19.38 10.06 12.22
CA ASN A 141 19.33 11.47 11.88
C ASN A 141 18.40 11.69 10.67
N PRO A 142 17.13 12.08 10.87
CA PRO A 142 16.22 12.28 9.74
C PRO A 142 16.64 13.47 8.88
N SER A 143 17.40 14.43 9.41
CA SER A 143 17.87 15.60 8.65
C SER A 143 18.93 15.30 7.60
N SER A 144 19.50 14.08 7.58
CA SER A 144 20.37 13.64 6.49
C SER A 144 19.64 12.91 5.37
N ILE A 145 18.38 12.50 5.59
CA ILE A 145 17.59 11.73 4.62
C ILE A 145 16.88 12.72 3.70
N ASN A 146 17.13 12.60 2.39
CA ASN A 146 16.48 13.46 1.39
C ASN A 146 15.20 12.83 0.81
N LYS A 147 15.18 11.50 0.73
CA LYS A 147 14.10 10.68 0.19
C LYS A 147 14.20 9.26 0.74
N LEU A 148 13.11 8.51 0.62
CA LEU A 148 13.14 7.06 0.77
C LEU A 148 12.97 6.41 -0.60
N ASP A 149 13.75 5.38 -0.91
CA ASP A 149 13.48 4.54 -2.09
C ASP A 149 12.67 3.33 -1.62
N LEU A 150 11.44 3.23 -2.13
CA LEU A 150 10.47 2.19 -1.81
C LEU A 150 10.37 1.23 -3.01
N GLY A 151 10.82 -0.01 -2.82
CA GLY A 151 10.63 -1.10 -3.76
C GLY A 151 9.50 -2.01 -3.28
N VAL A 152 8.56 -2.34 -4.17
CA VAL A 152 7.44 -3.24 -3.85
C VAL A 152 7.27 -4.29 -4.94
N ASP A 153 7.08 -5.54 -4.52
CA ASP A 153 6.61 -6.65 -5.35
C ASP A 153 5.35 -7.20 -4.68
N TYR A 154 4.24 -7.30 -5.41
CA TYR A 154 2.92 -7.49 -4.81
C TYR A 154 1.93 -8.21 -5.73
N ASP A 155 0.88 -8.77 -5.16
CA ASP A 155 -0.23 -9.42 -5.87
C ASP A 155 -1.51 -9.30 -5.01
N ASP A 156 -2.59 -8.63 -5.42
CA ASP A 156 -2.83 -7.91 -6.69
C ASP A 156 -2.66 -6.39 -6.57
N ALA A 157 -2.79 -5.85 -5.37
CA ALA A 157 -2.69 -4.41 -5.13
C ALA A 157 -2.28 -4.12 -3.71
N CYS A 158 -1.59 -3.01 -3.48
CA CYS A 158 -1.22 -2.62 -2.13
C CYS A 158 -1.34 -1.12 -1.86
N VAL A 159 -1.32 -0.79 -0.57
CA VAL A 159 -1.30 0.57 -0.03
C VAL A 159 -0.27 0.63 1.10
N ILE A 160 0.65 1.58 1.01
CA ILE A 160 1.81 1.70 1.88
C ILE A 160 1.72 3.01 2.68
N PHE A 161 1.97 2.89 3.98
CA PHE A 161 1.91 3.97 4.96
C PHE A 161 3.22 4.09 5.72
N ILE A 162 3.65 5.33 6.00
CA ILE A 162 4.75 5.62 6.93
C ILE A 162 4.19 6.46 8.08
N ASN A 163 4.31 5.95 9.31
CA ASN A 163 3.79 6.57 10.53
C ASN A 163 2.32 7.06 10.42
N GLY A 164 1.47 6.29 9.73
CA GLY A 164 0.05 6.59 9.55
C GLY A 164 -0.32 7.49 8.37
N VAL A 165 0.66 7.93 7.57
CA VAL A 165 0.42 8.69 6.32
C VAL A 165 0.59 7.76 5.13
N GLU A 166 -0.41 7.69 4.26
CA GLU A 166 -0.31 6.97 2.99
C GLU A 166 0.73 7.65 2.09
N VAL A 167 1.74 6.91 1.64
CA VAL A 167 2.84 7.42 0.81
C VAL A 167 2.80 6.88 -0.61
N ALA A 168 2.26 5.68 -0.81
CA ALA A 168 2.16 5.03 -2.11
C ALA A 168 1.03 4.00 -2.15
N ARG A 169 0.51 3.73 -3.35
CA ARG A 169 -0.49 2.70 -3.61
C ARG A 169 -0.47 2.23 -5.06
N THR A 170 -1.07 1.08 -5.34
CA THR A 170 -1.38 0.63 -6.70
C THR A 170 -2.43 1.53 -7.34
N ALA A 171 -2.10 2.11 -8.49
CA ALA A 171 -2.98 3.00 -9.24
C ALA A 171 -4.05 2.26 -10.05
N GLY A 172 -5.16 2.93 -10.35
CA GLY A 172 -6.22 2.42 -11.23
C GLY A 172 -7.19 1.42 -10.59
N THR A 173 -6.94 0.98 -9.35
CA THR A 173 -7.76 0.00 -8.64
C THR A 173 -9.04 0.60 -8.04
N ASP A 174 -9.97 -0.25 -7.62
CA ASP A 174 -11.19 0.10 -6.89
C ASP A 174 -10.99 0.17 -5.36
N ILE A 175 -9.73 0.20 -4.88
CA ILE A 175 -9.41 0.38 -3.47
C ILE A 175 -9.71 1.83 -3.05
N PRO A 176 -10.58 2.08 -2.06
CA PRO A 176 -10.93 3.44 -1.65
C PRO A 176 -9.75 4.15 -0.95
N ASP A 177 -9.83 5.48 -0.83
CA ASP A 177 -8.83 6.31 -0.12
C ASP A 177 -8.59 5.87 1.32
N LYS A 178 -9.61 5.30 1.97
CA LYS A 178 -9.50 4.64 3.27
C LYS A 178 -9.87 3.17 3.09
N PRO A 179 -8.89 2.30 2.80
CA PRO A 179 -9.13 0.90 2.57
C PRO A 179 -9.77 0.23 3.79
N HIS A 180 -10.84 -0.51 3.54
CA HIS A 180 -11.42 -1.44 4.50
C HIS A 180 -10.77 -2.82 4.38
N TRP A 181 -10.85 -3.63 5.43
CA TRP A 181 -10.29 -4.99 5.46
C TRP A 181 -10.83 -5.92 4.36
N ASP A 182 -12.07 -5.68 3.90
CA ASP A 182 -12.76 -6.42 2.85
C ASP A 182 -12.80 -5.66 1.51
N SER A 183 -11.85 -4.74 1.29
CA SER A 183 -11.62 -4.13 -0.03
C SER A 183 -10.89 -5.11 -0.94
N TRP A 184 -11.08 -5.02 -2.25
CA TRP A 184 -10.31 -5.78 -3.25
C TRP A 184 -10.13 -4.89 -4.48
N SER A 185 -9.12 -5.17 -5.30
CA SER A 185 -8.67 -4.23 -6.32
C SER A 185 -9.59 -4.15 -7.54
N ASP A 186 -10.32 -5.21 -7.90
CA ASP A 186 -11.22 -5.22 -9.06
C ASP A 186 -12.73 -5.36 -8.69
N LYS A 187 -13.44 -4.24 -8.77
CA LYS A 187 -14.92 -4.15 -8.73
C LYS A 187 -15.48 -3.66 -10.06
N GLY A 188 -14.73 -3.83 -11.14
CA GLY A 188 -15.03 -3.36 -12.49
C GLY A 188 -13.94 -2.48 -13.11
N SER A 189 -12.87 -2.16 -12.37
CA SER A 189 -11.67 -1.49 -12.91
C SER A 189 -10.88 -2.37 -13.88
N GLY A 190 -10.96 -3.69 -13.74
CA GLY A 190 -10.19 -4.67 -14.53
C GLY A 190 -8.70 -4.66 -14.22
N GLN A 191 -8.30 -4.14 -13.05
CA GLN A 191 -6.91 -4.02 -12.63
C GLN A 191 -6.49 -5.20 -11.76
N THR A 192 -5.41 -5.85 -12.15
CA THR A 192 -4.73 -6.96 -11.46
C THR A 192 -3.23 -6.76 -11.64
N HIS A 193 -2.44 -7.29 -10.73
CA HIS A 193 -0.98 -7.27 -10.79
C HIS A 193 -0.47 -8.60 -10.24
N GLU A 194 0.55 -9.17 -10.89
CA GLU A 194 1.14 -10.42 -10.44
C GLU A 194 2.52 -10.17 -9.85
N ALA A 195 2.80 -10.81 -8.73
CA ALA A 195 4.14 -10.76 -8.15
C ALA A 195 5.17 -11.38 -9.11
N SER A 196 6.43 -10.94 -9.00
CA SER A 196 7.47 -11.35 -9.94
C SER A 196 7.78 -12.84 -9.92
N LYS A 197 7.54 -13.53 -8.79
CA LYS A 197 7.83 -14.96 -8.59
C LYS A 197 9.32 -15.28 -8.82
N THR A 198 10.20 -14.36 -8.43
CA THR A 198 11.66 -14.45 -8.60
C THR A 198 12.43 -14.25 -7.30
N ASP A 199 13.60 -14.88 -7.18
CA ASP A 199 14.55 -14.67 -6.08
C ASP A 199 15.91 -14.22 -6.66
N PRO A 200 16.34 -12.95 -6.45
CA PRO A 200 15.64 -11.93 -5.66
C PRO A 200 14.39 -11.38 -6.39
N PRO A 201 13.42 -10.81 -5.64
CA PRO A 201 12.22 -10.20 -6.21
C PRO A 201 12.51 -9.05 -7.17
N THR A 202 11.65 -8.86 -8.16
CA THR A 202 11.70 -7.71 -9.06
C THR A 202 10.77 -6.61 -8.55
N TYR A 203 11.35 -5.55 -7.98
CA TYR A 203 10.60 -4.46 -7.38
C TYR A 203 10.17 -3.37 -8.38
N GLU A 204 8.97 -2.84 -8.19
CA GLU A 204 8.58 -1.51 -8.64
C GLU A 204 9.12 -0.44 -7.68
N TRP A 205 9.98 0.46 -8.19
CA TRP A 205 10.68 1.45 -7.37
C TRP A 205 10.03 2.82 -7.42
N LEU A 206 9.80 3.42 -6.25
CA LEU A 206 9.32 4.79 -6.05
C LEU A 206 10.27 5.58 -5.16
N GLU A 207 10.55 6.83 -5.53
CA GLU A 207 11.24 7.79 -4.67
C GLU A 207 10.20 8.58 -3.86
N VAL A 208 10.09 8.27 -2.56
CA VAL A 208 9.13 8.90 -1.65
C VAL A 208 9.76 10.15 -1.02
N PRO A 209 9.20 11.35 -1.22
CA PRO A 209 9.65 12.57 -0.54
C PRO A 209 9.51 12.42 0.97
N VAL A 210 10.34 13.10 1.76
CA VAL A 210 10.28 13.03 3.24
C VAL A 210 9.92 14.37 3.86
N GLU A 211 9.22 14.32 5.00
CA GLU A 211 8.95 15.45 5.87
C GLU A 211 9.48 15.12 7.27
N ILE A 212 10.35 15.99 7.81
CA ILE A 212 10.93 15.77 9.13
C ILE A 212 9.98 16.31 10.21
N ILE A 213 9.54 15.43 11.10
CA ILE A 213 8.65 15.75 12.21
C ILE A 213 9.38 15.57 13.56
N SER A 214 9.05 16.41 14.54
CA SER A 214 9.65 16.34 15.88
C SER A 214 9.13 15.17 16.71
N ALA A 215 7.88 14.76 16.48
CA ALA A 215 7.24 13.57 17.03
C ALA A 215 6.02 13.20 16.18
N VAL A 216 5.65 11.92 16.17
CA VAL A 216 4.38 11.49 15.59
C VAL A 216 3.28 11.98 16.53
N THR A 217 2.44 12.90 16.04
CA THR A 217 1.35 13.44 16.85
C THR A 217 0.36 12.31 17.12
N PRO A 218 0.12 11.90 18.37
CA PRO A 218 -0.93 10.93 18.68
C PRO A 218 -2.25 11.51 18.19
N VAL A 219 -3.02 10.76 17.41
CA VAL A 219 -4.40 11.16 17.14
C VAL A 219 -5.16 10.91 18.42
N SER A 220 -5.14 11.89 19.34
CA SER A 220 -5.93 11.83 20.55
C SER A 220 -7.38 11.59 20.12
N LYS A 221 -7.97 10.45 20.52
CA LYS A 221 -9.43 10.30 20.56
C LYS A 221 -9.98 11.62 21.06
N THR A 222 -10.82 12.28 20.27
CA THR A 222 -11.47 13.54 20.64
C THR A 222 -12.06 13.33 22.03
N ALA A 223 -11.37 13.84 23.05
CA ALA A 223 -11.86 13.84 24.40
C ALA A 223 -12.97 14.88 24.38
N LEU A 224 -14.20 14.45 24.10
CA LEU A 224 -15.38 15.23 24.39
C LEU A 224 -15.34 15.47 25.90
N THR A 225 -14.79 16.61 26.29
CA THR A 225 -14.86 17.05 27.68
C THR A 225 -16.33 17.23 28.00
N TRP A 226 -16.78 16.61 29.10
CA TRP A 226 -18.16 16.64 29.58
C TRP A 226 -18.76 18.06 29.76
N GLY A 227 -17.96 19.11 29.61
CA GLY A 227 -18.41 20.51 29.61
C GLY A 227 -19.17 20.93 28.34
N ALA A 228 -18.90 20.34 27.17
CA ALA A 228 -19.48 20.78 25.89
C ALA A 228 -20.94 20.31 25.65
N LEU A 229 -21.46 19.38 26.45
CA LEU A 229 -22.82 18.82 26.31
C LEU A 229 -23.88 19.51 27.19
N LYS A 230 -23.52 20.54 27.96
CA LYS A 230 -24.47 21.24 28.86
C LYS A 230 -25.13 22.50 28.28
N GLU A 231 -24.76 22.94 27.08
CA GLU A 231 -25.37 24.12 26.44
C GLU A 231 -26.40 23.81 25.35
N ILE A 232 -26.80 22.54 25.20
CA ILE A 232 -27.97 22.18 24.38
C ILE A 232 -29.08 21.69 25.31
N ARG A 233 -29.74 22.63 25.98
CA ARG A 233 -31.12 22.53 26.48
C ARG A 233 -31.78 23.88 26.46
#